data_AF-A0A2P5F4K1-F1
#
_entry.id   AF-A0A2P5F4K1-F1
#
_cell.length_a   1.000
_cell.length_b   1.000
_cell.length_c   1.000
_cell.angle_alpha   90.00
_cell.angle_beta   90.00
_cell.angle_gamma   90.00
#
_symmetry.space_group_name_H-M   'P 1'
#
loop_
_entity.id
_entity.type
_entity.pdbx_description
1 polymer ?
#
loop_
_entity_poly.entity_id
_entity_poly.type
_entity_poly.pdbx_seq_one_letter_code
_entity_poly.pdbx_strand_id
1 'polypeptide(L)'
;MDIVSGDVETPEQKAEALNQIKNTVLDIFVVTIIGSLSTALRTWLFSSASERVVARLRKNLFSHLINQEIAFFDMTPTGELLSRLFGDTQIIKSAATTDLSVALKNLSIAFIGLGFMFTTSRRLTLLALAVIPVISITLRQKGRFLRELSHKTQAAAAVSFSVAEESFGAIRTVRSFAKEDYEISRYSKEVDDALELGLKQAVSSLSLFLSLIYIHICLYINT
;
A
#
# COMPACT_ATOMS: atom_id res chain seq x y z
N MET A 1 -25.51 8.68 40.14
CA MET A 1 -26.43 7.52 40.00
C MET A 1 -25.62 6.32 39.52
N ASP A 2 -24.52 5.96 40.17
CA ASP A 2 -24.38 5.29 41.48
C ASP A 2 -24.75 3.80 41.43
N ILE A 3 -23.86 3.00 40.83
CA ILE A 3 -23.80 1.54 41.04
C ILE A 3 -22.37 1.08 41.44
N VAL A 4 -21.34 1.93 41.42
CA VAL A 4 -19.93 1.52 41.64
C VAL A 4 -19.38 1.93 43.03
N SER A 5 -20.25 2.40 43.95
CA SER A 5 -19.87 2.75 45.32
C SER A 5 -20.51 1.87 46.41
N GLY A 6 -21.03 0.68 46.06
CA GLY A 6 -21.45 -0.31 47.06
C GLY A 6 -20.37 -1.34 47.30
N ASP A 7 -19.61 -1.18 48.38
CA ASP A 7 -18.82 -2.21 49.09
C ASP A 7 -18.33 -3.44 48.31
N VAL A 8 -17.03 -3.45 47.98
CA VAL A 8 -16.28 -4.72 47.94
C VAL A 8 -15.66 -4.92 49.33
N GLU A 9 -16.50 -5.08 50.36
CA GLU A 9 -16.08 -5.16 51.77
C GLU A 9 -15.73 -6.57 52.25
N THR A 10 -15.70 -7.58 51.36
CA THR A 10 -15.25 -8.94 51.70
C THR A 10 -14.00 -9.36 50.90
N PRO A 11 -12.95 -9.89 51.55
CA PRO A 11 -11.75 -10.38 50.87
C PRO A 11 -12.03 -11.49 49.83
N GLU A 12 -13.16 -12.19 49.93
CA GLU A 12 -13.60 -13.20 48.96
C GLU A 12 -14.01 -12.60 47.60
N GLN A 13 -14.82 -11.54 47.55
CA GLN A 13 -15.24 -10.91 46.28
C GLN A 13 -14.08 -10.27 45.52
N LYS A 14 -13.12 -9.69 46.25
CA LYS A 14 -11.88 -9.16 45.65
C LYS A 14 -11.00 -10.27 45.09
N ALA A 15 -10.91 -11.41 45.78
CA ALA A 15 -10.18 -12.58 45.29
C ALA A 15 -10.83 -13.19 44.03
N GLU A 16 -12.17 -13.21 43.97
CA GLU A 16 -12.91 -13.71 42.80
C GLU A 16 -12.74 -12.79 41.57
N ALA A 17 -12.87 -11.48 41.73
CA ALA A 17 -12.63 -10.51 40.65
C ALA A 17 -11.17 -10.56 40.16
N LEU A 18 -10.20 -10.70 41.07
CA LEU A 18 -8.78 -10.87 40.70
C LEU A 18 -8.53 -12.17 39.92
N ASN A 19 -9.19 -13.27 40.28
CA ASN A 19 -9.09 -14.53 39.55
C ASN A 19 -9.74 -14.46 38.17
N GLN A 20 -10.88 -13.77 38.02
CA GLN A 20 -11.51 -13.54 36.72
C GLN A 20 -10.61 -12.71 35.79
N ILE A 21 -10.06 -11.60 36.28
CA ILE A 21 -9.10 -10.78 35.52
C ILE A 21 -7.87 -11.60 35.16
N LYS A 22 -7.31 -12.37 36.11
CA LYS A 22 -6.14 -13.21 35.86
C LYS A 22 -6.41 -14.25 34.78
N ASN A 23 -7.59 -14.90 34.79
CA ASN A 23 -7.98 -15.87 33.76
C ASN A 23 -8.17 -15.20 32.39
N THR A 24 -8.86 -14.07 32.31
CA THR A 24 -9.01 -13.33 31.04
C THR A 24 -7.68 -12.86 30.48
N VAL A 25 -6.77 -12.37 31.32
CA VAL A 25 -5.42 -11.97 30.93
C VAL A 25 -4.63 -13.18 30.43
N LEU A 26 -4.76 -14.34 31.10
CA LEU A 26 -4.11 -15.58 30.69
C LEU A 26 -4.64 -16.05 29.32
N ASP A 27 -5.95 -16.00 29.09
CA ASP A 27 -6.56 -16.38 27.80
C ASP A 27 -6.07 -15.47 26.66
N ILE A 28 -6.06 -14.15 26.86
CA ILE A 28 -5.54 -13.19 25.87
C ILE A 28 -4.05 -13.45 25.60
N PHE A 29 -3.27 -13.74 26.64
CA PHE A 29 -1.86 -14.06 26.50
C PHE A 29 -1.64 -15.32 25.67
N VAL A 30 -2.37 -16.40 25.97
CA VAL A 30 -2.30 -17.67 25.23
C VAL A 30 -2.69 -17.48 23.76
N VAL A 31 -3.80 -16.79 23.48
CA VAL A 31 -4.25 -16.51 22.11
C VAL A 31 -3.20 -15.69 21.36
N THR A 32 -2.58 -14.70 22.01
CA THR A 32 -1.55 -13.86 21.40
C THR A 32 -0.29 -14.66 21.07
N ILE A 33 0.16 -15.54 21.97
CA ILE A 33 1.32 -16.41 21.74
C ILE A 33 1.06 -17.37 20.59
N ILE A 34 -0.10 -18.04 20.57
CA ILE A 34 -0.50 -18.95 19.48
C ILE A 34 -0.61 -18.20 18.15
N GLY A 35 -1.21 -17.01 18.15
CA GLY A 35 -1.36 -16.16 16.97
C GLY A 35 -0.02 -15.68 16.42
N SER A 36 0.91 -15.29 17.30
CA SER A 36 2.27 -14.89 16.94
C SER A 36 3.05 -16.05 16.32
N LEU A 37 3.02 -17.22 16.97
CA LEU A 37 3.69 -18.42 16.46
C LEU A 37 3.13 -18.86 15.10
N SER A 38 1.81 -18.85 14.94
CA SER A 38 1.15 -19.15 13.66
C SER A 38 1.55 -18.17 12.57
N THR A 39 1.66 -16.89 12.91
CA THR A 39 2.10 -15.84 11.98
C THR A 39 3.55 -16.01 11.55
N ALA A 40 4.44 -16.33 12.51
CA ALA A 40 5.83 -16.63 12.23
C ALA A 40 5.98 -17.85 11.33
N LEU A 41 5.28 -18.95 11.65
CA LEU A 41 5.30 -20.17 10.85
C LEU A 41 4.80 -19.94 9.43
N ARG A 42 3.66 -19.26 9.25
CA ARG A 42 3.13 -18.89 7.93
C ARG A 42 4.17 -18.10 7.12
N THR A 43 4.76 -17.07 7.73
CA THR A 43 5.73 -16.20 7.06
C THR A 43 6.97 -16.98 6.63
N TRP A 44 7.47 -17.85 7.51
CA TRP A 44 8.60 -18.72 7.22
C TRP A 44 8.31 -19.72 6.08
N LEU A 45 7.14 -20.37 6.09
CA LEU A 45 6.72 -21.32 5.07
C LEU A 45 6.61 -20.66 3.68
N PHE A 46 5.89 -19.54 3.59
CA PHE A 46 5.73 -18.80 2.33
C PHE A 46 7.06 -18.25 1.82
N SER A 47 7.89 -17.69 2.71
CA SER A 47 9.22 -17.19 2.35
C SER A 47 10.09 -18.33 1.79
N SER A 48 10.16 -19.46 2.50
CA SER A 48 10.96 -20.61 2.08
C SER A 48 10.48 -21.21 0.75
N ALA A 49 9.17 -21.32 0.55
CA ALA A 49 8.60 -21.82 -0.70
C ALA A 49 8.97 -20.91 -1.88
N SER A 50 8.90 -19.59 -1.70
CA SER A 50 9.22 -18.65 -2.76
C SER A 50 10.69 -18.63 -3.17
N GLU A 51 11.60 -18.75 -2.20
CA GLU A 51 13.04 -18.84 -2.51
C GLU A 51 13.32 -20.07 -3.38
N ARG A 52 12.65 -21.20 -3.10
CA ARG A 52 12.76 -22.41 -3.93
C ARG A 52 12.22 -22.20 -5.33
N VAL A 53 11.08 -21.52 -5.47
CA VAL A 53 10.48 -21.21 -6.79
C VAL A 53 11.40 -20.28 -7.59
N VAL A 54 11.89 -19.20 -6.97
CA VAL A 54 12.80 -18.23 -7.60
C VAL A 54 14.13 -18.88 -7.99
N ALA A 55 14.70 -19.72 -7.12
CA ALA A 55 15.90 -20.46 -7.43
C ALA A 55 15.71 -21.39 -8.63
N ARG A 56 14.55 -22.06 -8.72
CA ARG A 56 14.20 -22.90 -9.88
C ARG A 56 14.03 -22.05 -11.16
N LEU A 57 13.33 -20.91 -11.07
CA LEU A 57 13.17 -19.99 -12.20
C LEU A 57 14.51 -19.48 -12.71
N ARG A 58 15.39 -19.00 -11.82
CA ARG A 58 16.72 -18.51 -12.19
C ARG A 58 17.57 -19.59 -12.84
N LYS A 59 17.57 -20.81 -12.30
CA LYS A 59 18.27 -21.95 -12.90
C LYS A 59 17.74 -22.28 -14.30
N ASN A 60 16.43 -22.36 -14.46
CA ASN A 60 15.81 -22.68 -15.74
C ASN A 60 16.05 -21.58 -16.77
N LEU A 61 15.88 -20.30 -16.40
CA LEU A 61 16.12 -19.16 -17.27
C LEU A 61 17.59 -19.09 -17.69
N PHE A 62 18.52 -19.21 -16.74
CA PHE A 62 19.95 -19.22 -17.07
C PHE A 62 20.32 -20.38 -17.99
N SER A 63 19.82 -21.58 -17.71
CA SER A 63 20.03 -22.76 -18.56
C SER A 63 19.42 -22.59 -19.95
N HIS A 64 18.30 -21.89 -20.08
CA HIS A 64 17.69 -21.64 -21.38
C HIS A 64 18.47 -20.58 -22.16
N LEU A 65 18.86 -19.49 -21.50
CA LEU A 65 19.63 -18.40 -22.12
C LEU A 65 20.99 -18.88 -22.64
N ILE A 66 21.72 -19.72 -21.90
CA ILE A 66 23.04 -20.19 -22.34
C ILE A 66 22.98 -21.11 -23.58
N ASN A 67 21.83 -21.76 -23.82
CA ASN A 67 21.62 -22.63 -24.98
C ASN A 67 20.99 -21.89 -26.18
N GLN A 68 20.81 -20.58 -26.08
CA GLN A 68 20.20 -19.76 -27.12
C GLN A 68 21.20 -19.41 -28.23
N GLU A 69 20.70 -19.19 -29.44
CA GLU A 69 21.51 -18.82 -30.60
C GLU A 69 22.19 -17.45 -30.45
N ILE A 70 23.35 -17.26 -31.09
CA ILE A 70 24.13 -16.02 -31.02
C ILE A 70 23.32 -14.82 -31.55
N ALA A 71 22.50 -15.01 -32.59
CA ALA A 71 21.65 -13.97 -33.16
C ALA A 71 20.68 -13.34 -32.13
N PHE A 72 20.27 -14.08 -31.10
CA PHE A 72 19.46 -13.54 -30.01
C PHE A 72 20.22 -12.54 -29.15
N PHE A 73 21.51 -12.79 -28.90
CA PHE A 73 22.39 -11.90 -28.13
C PHE A 73 22.82 -10.66 -28.92
N ASP A 74 22.82 -10.74 -30.26
CA ASP A 74 23.05 -9.57 -31.11
C ASP A 74 21.85 -8.60 -31.07
N MET A 75 20.64 -9.12 -30.88
CA MET A 75 19.40 -8.33 -30.83
C MET A 75 19.05 -7.85 -29.42
N THR A 76 19.50 -8.55 -28.37
CA THR A 76 19.12 -8.27 -26.98
C THR A 76 20.35 -7.91 -26.14
N PRO A 77 20.45 -6.68 -25.61
CA PRO A 77 21.57 -6.28 -24.77
C PRO A 77 21.71 -7.17 -23.51
N THR A 78 22.93 -7.58 -23.19
CA THR A 78 23.24 -8.42 -22.01
C THR A 78 22.71 -7.81 -20.71
N GLY A 79 22.72 -6.47 -20.60
CA GLY A 79 22.16 -5.75 -19.45
C GLY A 79 20.66 -5.96 -19.25
N GLU A 80 19.89 -6.07 -20.33
CA GLU A 80 18.45 -6.37 -20.26
C GLU A 80 18.22 -7.81 -19.77
N LEU A 81 19.00 -8.77 -20.27
CA LEU A 81 18.92 -10.17 -19.84
C LEU A 81 19.22 -10.33 -18.34
N LEU A 82 20.25 -9.63 -17.83
CA LEU A 82 20.55 -9.56 -16.41
C LEU A 82 19.40 -8.94 -15.61
N SER A 83 18.83 -7.83 -16.10
CA SER A 83 17.70 -7.17 -15.46
C SER A 83 16.49 -8.10 -15.32
N ARG A 84 16.16 -8.87 -16.37
CA ARG A 84 15.07 -9.87 -16.29
C ARG A 84 15.42 -11.03 -15.36
N LEU A 85 16.64 -11.57 -15.44
CA LEU A 85 17.07 -12.70 -14.62
C LEU A 85 17.04 -12.37 -13.13
N PHE A 86 17.46 -11.17 -12.74
CA PHE A 86 17.52 -10.75 -11.34
C PHE A 86 16.30 -9.96 -10.87
N GLY A 87 15.86 -8.98 -11.66
CA GLY A 87 14.76 -8.07 -11.35
C GLY A 87 13.39 -8.73 -11.46
N ASP A 88 13.04 -9.30 -12.62
CA ASP A 88 11.70 -9.89 -12.81
C ASP A 88 11.48 -11.08 -11.88
N THR A 89 12.52 -11.91 -11.66
CA THR A 89 12.42 -13.03 -10.71
C THR A 89 12.22 -12.56 -9.27
N GLN A 90 12.73 -11.40 -8.90
CA GLN A 90 12.48 -10.78 -7.59
C GLN A 90 11.06 -10.23 -7.48
N ILE A 91 10.51 -9.66 -8.56
CA ILE A 91 9.10 -9.22 -8.59
C ILE A 91 8.18 -10.43 -8.38
N ILE A 92 8.45 -11.54 -9.08
CA ILE A 92 7.70 -12.80 -8.93
C ILE A 92 7.78 -13.32 -7.48
N LYS A 93 8.96 -13.23 -6.85
CA LYS A 93 9.14 -13.59 -5.44
C LYS A 93 8.19 -12.82 -4.52
N SER A 94 8.20 -11.50 -4.65
CA SER A 94 7.40 -10.61 -3.80
C SER A 94 5.91 -10.87 -3.98
N ALA A 95 5.45 -11.04 -5.22
CA ALA A 95 4.06 -11.34 -5.52
C ALA A 95 3.61 -12.70 -4.96
N ALA A 96 4.43 -13.74 -5.11
CA ALA A 96 4.10 -15.09 -4.67
C ALA A 96 4.13 -15.26 -3.13
N THR A 97 4.97 -14.49 -2.43
CA THR A 97 5.11 -14.59 -0.96
C THR A 97 4.26 -13.57 -0.26
N THR A 98 4.61 -12.30 -0.43
CA THR A 98 4.14 -11.22 0.42
C THR A 98 2.69 -10.91 0.06
N ASP A 99 2.43 -10.67 -1.21
CA ASP A 99 1.11 -10.24 -1.66
C ASP A 99 0.09 -11.37 -1.53
N LEU A 100 0.43 -12.57 -1.99
CA LEU A 100 -0.47 -13.72 -1.89
C LEU A 100 -0.74 -14.12 -0.44
N SER A 101 0.29 -14.21 0.41
CA SER A 101 0.09 -14.64 1.80
C SER A 101 -0.69 -13.60 2.61
N VAL A 102 -0.44 -12.31 2.37
CA VAL A 102 -1.21 -11.22 3.00
C VAL A 102 -2.64 -11.18 2.47
N ALA A 103 -2.85 -11.37 1.17
CA ALA A 103 -4.18 -11.41 0.57
C ALA A 103 -5.01 -12.56 1.15
N LEU A 104 -4.45 -13.77 1.22
CA LEU A 104 -5.12 -14.93 1.83
C LEU A 104 -5.44 -14.67 3.31
N LYS A 105 -4.50 -14.12 4.08
CA LYS A 105 -4.73 -13.76 5.48
C LYS A 105 -5.90 -12.77 5.61
N ASN A 106 -5.88 -11.70 4.84
CA ASN A 106 -6.89 -10.65 4.93
C ASN A 106 -8.27 -11.16 4.49
N LEU A 107 -8.33 -12.03 3.46
CA LEU A 107 -9.56 -12.71 3.06
C LEU A 107 -10.08 -13.61 4.19
N SER A 108 -9.23 -14.45 4.79
CA SER A 108 -9.62 -15.30 5.91
C SER A 108 -10.16 -14.49 7.08
N ILE A 109 -9.49 -13.40 7.47
CA ILE A 109 -9.96 -12.48 8.52
C ILE A 109 -11.30 -11.86 8.14
N ALA A 110 -11.47 -11.43 6.88
CA ALA A 110 -12.73 -10.86 6.42
C ALA A 110 -13.87 -11.87 6.48
N PHE A 111 -13.69 -13.11 6.02
CA PHE A 111 -14.72 -14.14 6.05
C PHE A 111 -15.07 -14.58 7.48
N ILE A 112 -14.06 -14.84 8.31
CA ILE A 112 -14.28 -15.24 9.71
C ILE A 112 -14.93 -14.09 10.49
N GLY A 113 -14.44 -12.87 10.31
CA GLY A 113 -14.98 -11.67 10.96
C GLY A 113 -16.42 -11.39 10.54
N LEU A 114 -16.73 -11.46 9.24
CA LEU A 114 -18.10 -11.33 8.75
C LEU A 114 -19.00 -12.43 9.32
N GLY A 115 -18.55 -13.68 9.33
CA GLY A 115 -19.29 -14.79 9.92
C GLY A 115 -19.63 -14.54 11.40
N PHE A 116 -18.64 -14.10 12.19
CA PHE A 116 -18.81 -13.76 13.60
C PHE A 116 -19.74 -12.55 13.84
N MET A 117 -19.68 -11.53 12.99
CA MET A 117 -20.59 -10.40 13.05
C MET A 117 -22.04 -10.84 12.75
N PHE A 118 -22.23 -11.67 11.72
CA PHE A 118 -23.54 -12.20 11.35
C PHE A 118 -24.18 -13.07 12.45
N THR A 119 -23.39 -13.82 13.22
CA THR A 119 -23.91 -14.60 14.36
C THR A 119 -24.28 -13.72 15.55
N THR A 120 -23.55 -12.63 15.79
CA THR A 120 -23.81 -11.70 16.90
C THR A 120 -25.04 -10.82 16.66
N SER A 121 -25.10 -10.10 15.53
CA SER A 121 -26.24 -9.23 15.22
C SER A 121 -26.37 -8.97 13.72
N ARG A 122 -27.28 -9.70 13.08
CA ARG A 122 -27.54 -9.60 11.63
C ARG A 122 -27.94 -8.19 11.19
N ARG A 123 -28.69 -7.44 12.02
CA ARG A 123 -29.16 -6.08 11.67
C ARG A 123 -28.01 -5.08 11.59
N LEU A 124 -27.11 -5.10 12.58
CA LEU A 124 -25.93 -4.21 12.59
C LEU A 124 -24.93 -4.59 11.48
N THR A 125 -24.76 -5.88 11.21
CA THR A 125 -23.88 -6.33 10.12
C THR A 125 -24.38 -5.90 8.74
N LEU A 126 -25.68 -6.01 8.46
CA LEU A 126 -26.25 -5.57 7.19
C LEU A 126 -26.13 -4.07 6.98
N LEU A 127 -26.34 -3.27 8.04
CA LEU A 127 -26.11 -1.84 7.99
C LEU A 127 -24.64 -1.54 7.64
N ALA A 128 -23.69 -2.12 8.37
CA ALA A 128 -22.26 -1.94 8.11
C ALA A 128 -21.86 -2.38 6.69
N LEU A 129 -22.42 -3.49 6.20
CA LEU A 129 -22.13 -4.00 4.87
C LEU A 129 -22.69 -3.10 3.75
N ALA A 130 -23.82 -2.42 3.98
CA ALA A 130 -24.40 -1.45 3.03
C ALA A 130 -23.58 -0.16 2.92
N VAL A 131 -22.86 0.20 3.98
CA VAL A 131 -22.04 1.42 4.05
C VAL A 131 -20.75 1.29 3.25
N ILE A 132 -20.13 0.11 3.31
CA ILE A 132 -18.89 -0.21 2.60
C ILE A 132 -18.94 0.12 1.09
N PRO A 133 -19.94 -0.31 0.30
CA PRO A 133 -19.99 0.00 -1.14
C PRO A 133 -20.18 1.49 -1.41
N VAL A 134 -20.94 2.23 -0.59
CA VAL A 134 -21.13 3.68 -0.75
C VAL A 134 -19.80 4.43 -0.59
N ILE A 135 -19.03 4.08 0.44
CA ILE A 135 -17.70 4.62 0.67
C ILE A 135 -16.74 4.21 -0.47
N SER A 136 -16.79 2.93 -0.88
CA SER A 136 -15.92 2.40 -1.95
C SER A 136 -16.15 3.10 -3.29
N ILE A 137 -17.40 3.35 -3.69
CA ILE A 137 -17.73 4.05 -4.93
C ILE A 137 -17.20 5.49 -4.91
N THR A 138 -17.42 6.20 -3.80
CA THR A 138 -16.96 7.58 -3.62
C THR A 138 -15.44 7.68 -3.70
N LEU A 139 -14.74 6.79 -2.99
CA LEU A 139 -13.28 6.66 -3.05
C LEU A 139 -12.78 6.34 -4.46
N ARG A 140 -13.45 5.45 -5.18
CA ARG A 140 -13.01 5.02 -6.52
C ARG A 140 -13.13 6.15 -7.54
N GLN A 141 -14.24 6.87 -7.56
CA GLN A 141 -14.45 7.98 -8.49
C GLN A 141 -13.45 9.11 -8.25
N LYS A 142 -13.33 9.53 -6.99
CA LYS A 142 -12.44 10.62 -6.60
C LYS A 142 -10.96 10.24 -6.64
N GLY A 143 -10.63 8.99 -6.28
CA GLY A 143 -9.28 8.45 -6.38
C GLY A 143 -8.76 8.37 -7.81
N ARG A 144 -9.64 8.07 -8.78
CA ARG A 144 -9.29 8.16 -10.21
C ARG A 144 -8.88 9.57 -10.62
N PHE A 145 -9.64 10.58 -10.19
CA PHE A 145 -9.32 11.97 -10.45
C PHE A 145 -7.98 12.39 -9.83
N LEU A 146 -7.72 12.02 -8.56
CA LEU A 146 -6.41 12.27 -7.94
C LEU A 146 -5.26 11.59 -8.68
N ARG A 147 -5.47 10.35 -9.13
CA ARG A 147 -4.45 9.60 -9.87
C ARG A 147 -4.11 10.27 -11.19
N GLU A 148 -5.12 10.73 -11.93
CA GLU A 148 -4.91 11.48 -13.17
C GLU A 148 -4.15 12.78 -12.92
N LEU A 149 -4.52 13.51 -11.87
CA LEU A 149 -3.83 14.74 -11.50
C LEU A 149 -2.37 14.48 -11.10
N SER A 150 -2.11 13.42 -10.34
CA SER A 150 -0.74 12.99 -10.01
C SER A 150 0.08 12.64 -11.25
N HIS A 151 -0.52 11.99 -12.25
CA HIS A 151 0.16 11.73 -13.53
C HIS A 151 0.49 13.03 -14.27
N LYS A 152 -0.41 14.01 -14.27
CA LYS A 152 -0.16 15.34 -14.88
C LYS A 152 0.97 16.09 -14.16
N THR A 153 0.96 16.11 -12.82
CA THR A 153 2.04 16.72 -12.03
C THR A 153 3.39 16.06 -12.33
N GLN A 154 3.43 14.74 -12.41
CA GLN A 154 4.66 14.01 -12.73
C GLN A 154 5.13 14.27 -14.17
N ALA A 155 4.21 14.35 -15.13
CA ALA A 155 4.53 14.68 -16.51
C ALA A 155 5.09 16.11 -16.64
N ALA A 156 4.49 17.09 -15.97
CA ALA A 156 5.00 18.47 -15.95
C ALA A 156 6.41 18.54 -15.37
N ALA A 157 6.66 17.84 -14.24
CA ALA A 157 8.00 17.76 -13.66
C ALA A 157 9.03 17.11 -14.61
N ALA A 158 8.62 16.11 -15.41
CA ALA A 158 9.48 15.49 -16.41
C ALA A 158 9.80 16.44 -17.57
N VAL A 159 8.86 17.30 -17.97
CA VAL A 159 9.10 18.36 -18.97
C VAL A 159 10.13 19.36 -18.44
N SER A 160 9.99 19.85 -17.20
CA SER A 160 10.98 20.76 -16.60
C SER A 160 12.38 20.11 -16.56
N PHE A 161 12.45 18.81 -16.23
CA PHE A 161 13.71 18.06 -16.25
C PHE A 161 14.32 18.01 -17.66
N SER A 162 13.50 17.71 -18.69
CA SER A 162 13.96 17.66 -20.07
C SER A 162 14.49 19.01 -20.56
N VAL A 163 13.82 20.13 -20.19
CA VAL A 163 14.29 21.48 -20.51
C VAL A 163 15.64 21.78 -19.84
N ALA A 164 15.82 21.38 -18.58
CA ALA A 164 17.09 21.54 -17.88
C ALA A 164 18.21 20.69 -18.54
N GLU A 165 17.91 19.45 -18.89
CA GLU A 165 18.84 18.54 -19.57
C GLU A 165 19.29 19.11 -20.92
N GLU A 166 18.35 19.60 -21.74
CA GLU A 166 18.64 20.27 -23.01
C GLU A 166 19.54 21.50 -22.79
N SER A 167 19.17 22.35 -21.83
CA SER A 167 19.89 23.60 -21.53
C SER A 167 21.32 23.34 -21.07
N PHE A 168 21.53 22.33 -20.21
CA PHE A 168 22.85 21.94 -19.74
C PHE A 168 23.67 21.23 -20.83
N GLY A 169 23.04 20.37 -21.63
CA GLY A 169 23.67 19.72 -22.78
C GLY A 169 24.15 20.73 -23.84
N ALA A 170 23.38 21.81 -24.04
CA ALA A 170 23.66 22.87 -24.99
C ALA A 170 24.31 24.12 -24.37
N ILE A 171 24.90 24.03 -23.18
CA ILE A 171 25.35 25.20 -22.41
C ILE A 171 26.34 26.11 -23.18
N ARG A 172 27.21 25.52 -24.01
CA ARG A 172 28.14 26.29 -24.85
C ARG A 172 27.40 27.16 -25.88
N THR A 173 26.33 26.64 -26.47
CA THR A 173 25.47 27.34 -27.43
C THR A 173 24.70 28.46 -26.74
N VAL A 174 24.10 28.19 -25.57
CA VAL A 174 23.37 29.20 -24.79
C VAL A 174 24.28 30.39 -24.46
N ARG A 175 25.52 30.12 -24.00
CA ARG A 175 26.53 31.15 -23.71
C ARG A 175 27.03 31.89 -24.96
N SER A 176 27.25 31.19 -26.08
CA SER A 176 27.75 31.83 -27.30
C SER A 176 26.74 32.80 -27.93
N PHE A 177 25.44 32.58 -27.69
CA PHE A 177 24.36 33.46 -28.16
C PHE A 177 23.84 34.43 -27.08
N ALA A 178 24.43 34.43 -25.87
CA ALA A 178 24.00 35.23 -24.72
C ALA A 178 22.48 35.09 -24.42
N LYS A 179 21.99 33.84 -24.36
CA LYS A 179 20.58 33.49 -24.16
C LYS A 179 20.26 32.93 -22.77
N GLU A 180 21.06 33.22 -21.76
CA GLU A 180 20.89 32.71 -20.41
C GLU A 180 19.53 33.10 -19.80
N ASP A 181 19.16 34.38 -19.87
CA ASP A 181 17.90 34.87 -19.31
C ASP A 181 16.67 34.24 -20.00
N TYR A 182 16.79 33.95 -21.30
CA TYR A 182 15.75 33.26 -22.06
C TYR A 182 15.56 31.81 -21.56
N GLU A 183 16.65 31.08 -21.36
CA GLU A 183 16.60 29.70 -20.84
C GLU A 183 16.12 29.64 -19.40
N ILE A 184 16.53 30.59 -18.56
CA ILE A 184 16.03 30.74 -17.19
C ILE A 184 14.51 30.98 -17.21
N SER A 185 14.03 31.91 -18.03
CA SER A 185 12.59 32.17 -18.14
C SER A 185 11.81 30.97 -18.68
N ARG A 186 12.38 30.21 -19.63
CA ARG A 186 11.79 28.99 -20.18
C ARG A 186 11.64 27.92 -19.10
N TYR A 187 12.70 27.67 -18.32
CA TYR A 187 12.66 26.71 -17.22
C TYR A 187 11.71 27.15 -16.10
N SER A 188 11.73 28.43 -15.70
CA SER A 188 10.83 28.98 -14.68
C SER A 188 9.36 28.76 -15.04
N LYS A 189 8.97 28.96 -16.29
CA LYS A 189 7.60 28.72 -16.75
C LYS A 189 7.15 27.27 -16.55
N GLU A 190 8.00 26.30 -16.93
CA GLU A 190 7.67 24.88 -16.76
C GLU A 190 7.59 24.48 -15.27
N VAL A 191 8.39 25.13 -14.41
CA VAL A 191 8.33 24.93 -12.96
C VAL A 191 7.04 25.52 -12.37
N ASP A 192 6.61 26.69 -12.83
CA ASP A 192 5.36 27.31 -12.40
C ASP A 192 4.14 26.46 -12.81
N ASP A 193 4.14 25.90 -14.03
CA ASP A 193 3.09 24.99 -14.50
C ASP A 193 3.05 23.70 -13.64
N ALA A 194 4.21 23.13 -13.29
CA ALA A 194 4.30 21.99 -12.39
C ALA A 194 3.83 22.32 -10.96
N LEU A 195 4.12 23.54 -10.48
CA LEU A 195 3.67 24.04 -9.18
C LEU A 195 2.15 24.18 -9.13
N GLU A 196 1.52 24.77 -10.15
CA GLU A 196 0.05 24.93 -10.20
C GLU A 196 -0.66 23.57 -10.14
N LEU A 197 -0.18 22.58 -10.90
CA LEU A 197 -0.69 21.22 -10.87
C LEU A 197 -0.49 20.56 -9.51
N GLY A 198 0.68 20.75 -8.89
CA GLY A 198 0.99 20.25 -7.55
C GLY A 198 0.07 20.84 -6.47
N LEU A 199 -0.16 22.16 -6.50
CA LEU A 199 -1.09 22.83 -5.58
C LEU A 199 -2.53 22.35 -5.79
N LYS A 200 -2.97 22.22 -7.04
CA LYS A 200 -4.29 21.66 -7.35
C LYS A 200 -4.43 20.22 -6.84
N GLN A 201 -3.37 19.42 -6.91
CA GLN A 201 -3.32 18.07 -6.36
C GLN A 201 -3.46 18.06 -4.83
N ALA A 202 -2.74 18.96 -4.14
CA ALA A 202 -2.81 19.10 -2.69
C ALA A 202 -4.20 19.55 -2.20
N VAL A 203 -4.83 20.52 -2.85
CA VAL A 203 -6.19 20.96 -2.51
C VAL A 203 -7.20 19.84 -2.79
N SER A 204 -7.04 19.14 -3.91
CA SER A 204 -7.90 18.01 -4.27
C SER A 204 -7.79 16.86 -3.27
N SER A 205 -6.60 16.55 -2.76
CA SER A 205 -6.43 15.48 -1.76
C SER A 205 -7.06 15.87 -0.43
N LEU A 206 -6.92 17.12 0.01
CA LEU A 206 -7.54 17.63 1.23
C LEU A 206 -9.08 17.56 1.16
N SER A 207 -9.67 17.97 0.03
CA SER A 207 -11.12 17.89 -0.21
C SER A 207 -11.65 16.47 -0.04
N LEU A 208 -10.87 15.47 -0.43
CA LEU A 208 -11.26 14.07 -0.32
C LEU A 208 -11.21 13.55 1.10
N PHE A 209 -10.15 13.85 1.84
CA PHE A 209 -10.08 13.50 3.25
C PHE A 209 -11.25 14.09 4.04
N LEU A 210 -11.59 15.36 3.80
CA LEU A 210 -12.73 16.01 4.44
C LEU A 210 -14.07 15.37 4.06
N SER A 211 -14.28 15.01 2.77
CA SER A 211 -15.50 14.35 2.33
C SER A 211 -15.70 12.97 2.98
N LEU A 212 -14.61 12.22 3.18
CA LEU A 212 -14.65 10.90 3.83
C LEU A 212 -14.93 11.02 5.33
N ILE A 213 -14.29 11.99 6.00
CA ILE A 213 -14.55 12.27 7.41
C ILE A 213 -16.01 12.67 7.60
N TYR A 214 -16.56 13.52 6.74
CA TYR A 214 -17.96 13.93 6.80
C TYR A 214 -18.92 12.74 6.63
N ILE A 215 -18.68 11.87 5.64
CA ILE A 215 -19.48 10.65 5.44
C ILE A 215 -19.41 9.78 6.70
N HIS A 216 -18.23 9.59 7.28
CA HIS A 216 -18.05 8.77 8.48
C HIS A 216 -18.81 9.34 9.69
N ILE A 217 -18.71 10.65 9.93
CA ILE A 217 -19.43 11.34 11.00
C ILE A 217 -20.95 11.25 10.80
N CYS A 218 -21.43 11.52 9.58
CA CYS A 218 -22.86 11.48 9.27
C CYS A 218 -23.45 10.08 9.47
N LEU A 219 -22.64 9.05 9.26
CA LEU A 219 -23.04 7.66 9.44
C LEU A 219 -23.05 7.23 10.90
N TYR A 220 -22.07 7.70 11.68
CA TYR A 220 -21.99 7.48 13.12
C TYR A 220 -23.14 8.16 13.88
N ILE A 221 -23.56 9.36 13.45
CA ILE A 221 -24.67 10.09 14.07
C ILE A 221 -26.04 9.45 13.76
N ASN A 222 -26.18 8.71 12.66
CA ASN A 222 -27.43 8.10 12.21
C ASN A 222 -27.58 6.61 12.61
N THR A 223 -26.58 6.05 13.31
CA THR A 223 -26.59 4.66 13.83
C THR A 223 -26.85 4.65 15.33
#